data_AF-A0A7I8WJK6-F1
#
_entry.id   AF-A0A7I8WJK6-F1
#
_cell.length_a   1.000
_cell.length_b   1.000
_cell.length_c   1.000
_cell.angle_alpha   90.00
_cell.angle_beta   90.00
_cell.angle_gamma   90.00
#
_symmetry.space_group_name_H-M   'P 1'
#
loop_
_entity.id
_entity.type
_entity.pdbx_description
1 polymer ?
#
loop_
_entity_poly.entity_id
_entity_poly.type
_entity_poly.pdbx_seq_one_letter_code
_entity_poly.pdbx_strand_id
1 'polypeptide(L)'
;MSCRGCCRRFSRCSLIILNAILTLFGLALIAVALWVRFDVNFEKDLRMNILNSTPNPPEMYRTKSTIRESAALTIWTLVGWSVAMTLVGLWGILCGVIYKRNMTLSYIVVKTILIVAEIGVAVFLFIFKSKIKHLIQDYVKWAFAFSTTDTKSLVERFNCCGDDTDNLYNTTYCSKVGNSYQFENCTDAVWQRFEFVLTIAGLTLIGVLLVQGLAVVVGFIVTCTFEKLR
;
A
#
# COMPACT_ATOMS: atom_id res chain seq x y z
N MET A 1 34.13 35.00 11.01
CA MET A 1 34.13 33.57 11.44
C MET A 1 32.76 33.23 12.01
N SER A 2 31.95 32.37 11.38
CA SER A 2 30.86 31.54 12.01
C SER A 2 29.92 30.87 10.97
N CYS A 3 29.92 31.31 9.70
CA CYS A 3 28.94 30.80 8.72
C CYS A 3 29.11 29.31 8.31
N ARG A 4 30.32 28.73 8.44
CA ARG A 4 30.59 27.32 8.07
C ARG A 4 30.12 26.30 9.12
N GLY A 5 30.07 26.68 10.40
CA GLY A 5 29.65 25.79 11.50
C GLY A 5 28.14 25.56 11.53
N CYS A 6 27.37 26.61 11.23
CA CYS A 6 25.90 26.57 11.26
C CYS A 6 25.33 25.66 10.15
N CYS A 7 25.85 25.78 8.92
CA CYS A 7 25.43 24.96 7.78
C CYS A 7 25.75 23.46 7.97
N ARG A 8 26.88 23.15 8.64
CA ARG A 8 27.27 21.78 8.99
C ARG A 8 26.38 21.15 10.07
N ARG A 9 25.97 21.91 11.09
CA ARG A 9 25.03 21.41 12.10
C ARG A 9 23.62 21.26 11.52
N PHE A 10 23.17 22.23 10.72
CA PHE A 10 21.87 22.20 10.08
C PHE A 10 21.70 20.98 9.18
N SER A 11 22.61 20.75 8.23
CA SER A 11 22.56 19.59 7.32
C SER A 11 22.55 18.24 8.05
N ARG A 12 23.29 18.11 9.16
CA ARG A 12 23.27 16.91 10.00
C ARG A 12 21.95 16.71 10.70
N CYS A 13 21.41 17.76 11.33
CA CYS A 13 20.12 17.70 12.01
C CYS A 13 19.00 17.38 11.01
N SER A 14 18.99 18.02 9.84
CA SER A 14 18.03 17.72 8.77
C SER A 14 18.11 16.27 8.32
N LEU A 15 19.31 15.72 8.12
CA LEU A 15 19.47 14.31 7.73
C LEU A 15 18.92 13.36 8.81
N ILE A 16 19.16 13.65 10.09
CA ILE A 16 18.64 12.86 11.20
C ILE A 16 17.11 12.93 11.25
N ILE A 17 16.53 14.14 11.17
CA ILE A 17 15.08 14.34 11.25
C ILE A 17 14.37 13.66 10.08
N LEU A 18 14.83 13.85 8.85
CA LEU A 18 14.23 13.24 7.66
C LEU A 18 14.24 11.71 7.74
N ASN A 19 15.34 11.12 8.22
CA ASN A 19 15.43 9.67 8.37
C ASN A 19 14.67 9.14 9.60
N ALA A 20 14.54 9.94 10.67
CA ALA A 20 13.69 9.61 11.80
C ALA A 20 12.21 9.52 11.40
N ILE A 21 11.73 10.48 10.60
CA ILE A 21 10.36 10.46 10.05
C ILE A 21 10.15 9.20 9.20
N LEU A 22 11.08 8.87 8.30
CA LEU A 22 11.00 7.65 7.48
C LEU A 22 11.01 6.37 8.33
N THR A 23 11.80 6.35 9.40
CA THR A 23 11.87 5.21 10.32
C THR A 23 10.55 5.03 11.06
N LEU A 24 9.97 6.11 11.59
CA LEU A 24 8.68 6.08 12.28
C LEU A 24 7.55 5.64 11.33
N PHE A 25 7.57 6.13 10.09
CA PHE A 25 6.61 5.72 9.08
C PHE A 25 6.74 4.22 8.73
N GLY A 26 7.96 3.72 8.55
CA GLY A 26 8.22 2.30 8.34
C GLY A 26 7.74 1.43 9.50
N LEU A 27 7.99 1.84 10.75
CA LEU A 27 7.50 1.14 11.95
C LEU A 27 5.98 1.13 12.04
N ALA A 28 5.32 2.25 11.71
CA ALA A 28 3.86 2.33 11.68
C ALA A 28 3.27 1.38 10.63
N LEU A 29 3.87 1.30 9.44
CA LEU A 29 3.44 0.36 8.40
C LEU A 29 3.64 -1.10 8.82
N ILE A 30 4.75 -1.44 9.47
CA ILE A 30 4.97 -2.78 10.04
C ILE A 30 3.87 -3.09 11.06
N ALA A 31 3.60 -2.16 11.99
CA ALA A 31 2.59 -2.35 13.03
C ALA A 31 1.20 -2.61 12.42
N VAL A 32 0.77 -1.78 11.45
CA VAL A 32 -0.52 -1.95 10.78
C VAL A 32 -0.57 -3.25 9.98
N ALA A 33 0.47 -3.58 9.21
CA ALA A 33 0.50 -4.79 8.39
C ALA A 33 0.46 -6.07 9.24
N LEU A 34 1.21 -6.10 10.34
CA LEU A 34 1.19 -7.23 11.29
C LEU A 34 -0.13 -7.29 12.06
N TRP A 35 -0.71 -6.14 12.44
CA TRP A 35 -2.03 -6.09 13.06
C TRP A 35 -3.08 -6.73 12.14
N VAL A 36 -3.15 -6.29 10.88
CA VAL A 36 -4.07 -6.85 9.88
C VAL A 36 -3.85 -8.35 9.68
N ARG A 37 -2.60 -8.82 9.77
CA ARG A 37 -2.27 -10.23 9.59
C ARG A 37 -2.66 -11.11 10.78
N PHE A 38 -2.45 -10.63 12.00
CA PHE A 38 -2.62 -11.43 13.23
C PHE A 38 -3.95 -11.17 13.94
N ASP A 39 -4.73 -10.19 13.51
CA ASP A 39 -6.06 -9.99 14.07
C ASP A 39 -6.98 -11.16 13.69
N VAL A 40 -7.34 -11.92 14.72
CA VAL A 40 -8.16 -13.13 14.61
C VAL A 40 -9.56 -12.79 14.08
N ASN A 41 -10.07 -11.59 14.38
CA ASN A 41 -11.38 -11.14 13.92
C ASN A 41 -11.33 -10.79 12.42
N PHE A 42 -10.33 -10.04 11.98
CA PHE A 42 -10.12 -9.74 10.56
C PHE A 42 -9.88 -11.01 9.73
N GLU A 43 -9.05 -11.94 10.21
CA GLU A 43 -8.78 -13.19 9.51
C GLU A 43 -10.02 -14.10 9.48
N LYS A 44 -10.83 -14.12 10.54
CA LYS A 44 -12.10 -14.86 10.56
C LYS A 44 -13.14 -14.23 9.64
N ASP A 45 -13.32 -12.91 9.65
CA ASP A 45 -14.29 -12.24 8.77
C ASP A 45 -13.89 -12.36 7.30
N LEU A 46 -12.61 -12.21 6.97
CA LEU A 46 -12.10 -12.39 5.61
C LEU A 46 -12.20 -13.87 5.16
N ARG A 47 -11.88 -14.83 6.03
CA ARG A 47 -11.87 -16.27 5.64
C ARG A 47 -13.23 -16.95 5.70
N MET A 48 -14.07 -16.60 6.68
CA MET A 48 -15.39 -17.22 6.88
C MET A 48 -16.48 -16.54 6.04
N ASN A 49 -16.44 -15.21 5.87
CA ASN A 49 -17.53 -14.50 5.18
C ASN A 49 -17.28 -14.24 3.69
N ILE A 50 -16.01 -14.18 3.25
CA ILE A 50 -15.63 -13.82 1.86
C ILE A 50 -14.99 -14.99 1.10
N LEU A 51 -14.37 -15.95 1.81
CA LEU A 51 -13.56 -17.00 1.18
C LEU A 51 -13.98 -18.43 1.59
N ASN A 52 -15.21 -18.63 2.08
CA ASN A 52 -15.62 -19.94 2.62
C ASN A 52 -15.38 -21.10 1.62
N SER A 53 -14.92 -22.26 2.12
CA SER A 53 -14.34 -23.34 1.28
C SER A 53 -15.36 -24.42 0.84
N THR A 54 -16.64 -24.28 1.18
CA THR A 54 -17.65 -25.34 0.96
C THR A 54 -19.08 -24.78 0.81
N PRO A 55 -19.90 -25.23 -0.16
CA PRO A 55 -19.57 -25.84 -1.46
C PRO A 55 -19.70 -24.77 -2.56
N ASN A 56 -18.57 -24.21 -2.99
CA ASN A 56 -18.54 -23.30 -4.14
C ASN A 56 -18.20 -24.10 -5.42
N PRO A 57 -18.75 -23.73 -6.59
CA PRO A 57 -18.39 -24.36 -7.87
C PRO A 57 -16.88 -24.24 -8.16
N PRO A 58 -16.30 -25.16 -8.97
CA PRO A 58 -14.85 -25.29 -9.14
C PRO A 58 -14.16 -24.02 -9.66
N GLU A 59 -14.86 -23.21 -10.46
CA GLU A 59 -14.37 -21.93 -10.98
C GLU A 59 -14.20 -20.88 -9.85
N MET A 60 -15.15 -20.81 -8.94
CA MET A 60 -15.11 -19.90 -7.79
C MET A 60 -14.05 -20.32 -6.76
N TYR A 61 -13.84 -21.62 -6.58
CA TYR A 61 -12.78 -22.14 -5.72
C TYR A 61 -11.37 -21.68 -6.18
N ARG A 62 -11.08 -21.75 -7.49
CA ARG A 62 -9.80 -21.29 -8.05
C ARG A 62 -9.59 -19.78 -7.91
N THR A 63 -10.65 -18.99 -8.11
CA THR A 63 -10.58 -17.54 -7.93
C THR A 63 -10.35 -17.18 -6.46
N LYS A 64 -11.05 -17.85 -5.53
CA LYS A 64 -10.87 -17.64 -4.08
C LYS A 64 -9.49 -18.07 -3.57
N SER A 65 -8.93 -19.16 -4.07
CA SER A 65 -7.56 -19.59 -3.70
C SER A 65 -6.51 -18.58 -4.19
N THR A 66 -6.65 -18.09 -5.43
CA THR A 66 -5.77 -17.08 -6.01
C THR A 66 -5.84 -15.76 -5.21
N ILE A 67 -7.04 -15.34 -4.80
CA ILE A 67 -7.21 -14.13 -3.98
C ILE A 67 -6.56 -14.29 -2.60
N ARG A 68 -6.72 -15.46 -1.95
CA ARG A 68 -6.05 -15.74 -0.66
C ARG A 68 -4.54 -15.65 -0.75
N GLU A 69 -3.97 -16.30 -1.75
CA GLU A 69 -2.53 -16.32 -1.96
C GLU A 69 -2.01 -14.92 -2.30
N SER A 70 -2.68 -14.20 -3.20
CA SER A 70 -2.31 -12.84 -3.57
C SER A 70 -2.41 -11.85 -2.39
N ALA A 71 -3.44 -11.98 -1.54
CA ALA A 71 -3.58 -11.16 -0.34
C ALA A 71 -2.46 -11.44 0.68
N ALA A 72 -2.13 -12.71 0.92
CA ALA A 72 -1.04 -13.09 1.80
C ALA A 72 0.32 -12.59 1.28
N LEU A 73 0.60 -12.78 -0.01
CA LEU A 73 1.81 -12.28 -0.65
C LEU A 73 1.90 -10.75 -0.54
N THR A 74 0.81 -10.04 -0.80
CA THR A 74 0.77 -8.57 -0.71
C THR A 74 1.13 -8.09 0.70
N ILE A 75 0.55 -8.69 1.75
CA ILE A 75 0.87 -8.33 3.14
C ILE A 75 2.35 -8.59 3.45
N TRP A 76 2.90 -9.74 3.06
CA TRP A 76 4.31 -10.05 3.31
C TRP A 76 5.27 -9.14 2.55
N THR A 77 4.94 -8.77 1.30
CA THR A 77 5.74 -7.80 0.54
C THR A 77 5.69 -6.40 1.18
N LEU A 78 4.53 -5.98 1.70
CA LEU A 78 4.39 -4.72 2.43
C LEU A 78 5.23 -4.71 3.72
N VAL A 79 5.23 -5.80 4.48
CA VAL A 79 6.08 -5.95 5.67
C VAL A 79 7.56 -5.89 5.28
N GLY A 80 7.98 -6.65 4.27
CA GLY A 80 9.37 -6.66 3.80
C GLY A 80 9.84 -5.28 3.35
N TRP A 81 9.01 -4.56 2.60
CA TRP A 81 9.29 -3.19 2.17
C TRP A 81 9.45 -2.23 3.36
N SER A 82 8.54 -2.33 4.33
CA SER A 82 8.51 -1.46 5.51
C SER A 82 9.71 -1.72 6.44
N VAL A 83 10.15 -2.97 6.55
CA VAL A 83 11.40 -3.32 7.25
C VAL A 83 12.61 -2.71 6.56
N ALA A 84 12.71 -2.85 5.22
CA ALA A 84 13.80 -2.24 4.46
C ALA A 84 13.84 -0.72 4.64
N MET A 85 12.69 -0.05 4.56
CA MET A 85 12.56 1.39 4.81
C MET A 85 13.04 1.78 6.23
N THR A 86 12.65 1.00 7.23
CA THR A 86 13.05 1.22 8.63
C THR A 86 14.56 1.07 8.81
N LEU A 87 15.16 0.01 8.25
CA LEU A 87 16.60 -0.23 8.34
C LEU A 87 17.41 0.86 7.62
N VAL A 88 16.98 1.29 6.43
CA VAL A 88 17.64 2.37 5.69
C VAL A 88 17.47 3.72 6.41
N GLY A 89 16.32 3.95 7.05
CA GLY A 89 16.10 5.09 7.93
C GLY A 89 17.08 5.10 9.11
N LEU A 90 17.19 3.99 9.84
CA LEU A 90 18.15 3.84 10.94
C LEU A 90 19.59 4.04 10.47
N TRP A 91 19.96 3.47 9.32
CA TRP A 91 21.28 3.66 8.72
C TRP A 91 21.55 5.14 8.41
N GLY A 92 20.56 5.86 7.88
CA GLY A 92 20.62 7.29 7.63
C GLY A 92 20.78 8.15 8.90
N ILE A 93 20.12 7.77 10.00
CA ILE A 93 20.31 8.42 11.31
C ILE A 93 21.75 8.22 11.79
N LEU A 94 22.26 6.99 11.74
CA LEU A 94 23.64 6.69 12.14
C LEU A 94 24.66 7.46 11.29
N CYS A 95 24.39 7.64 9.99
CA CYS A 95 25.22 8.49 9.11
C CYS A 95 25.29 9.94 9.59
N GLY A 96 24.17 10.52 10.04
CA GLY A 96 24.10 11.88 10.56
C GLY A 96 24.84 12.05 11.90
N VAL A 97 24.78 11.02 12.76
CA VAL A 97 25.44 11.00 14.08
C VAL A 97 26.94 10.78 13.96
N ILE A 98 27.37 9.68 13.32
CA ILE A 98 28.78 9.29 13.21
C ILE A 98 29.54 10.22 12.26
N TYR A 99 28.86 10.76 11.25
CA TYR A 99 29.40 11.74 10.31
C TYR A 99 30.70 11.24 9.66
N LYS A 100 30.61 10.12 8.91
CA LYS A 100 31.71 9.54 8.12
C LYS A 100 31.36 9.47 6.64
N ARG A 101 32.25 9.98 5.78
CA ARG A 101 32.06 10.07 4.31
C ARG A 101 31.64 8.75 3.66
N ASN A 102 32.38 7.67 3.90
CA ASN A 102 32.12 6.37 3.24
C ASN A 102 30.74 5.80 3.63
N MET A 103 30.30 6.06 4.86
CA MET A 103 29.01 5.61 5.38
C MET A 103 27.86 6.42 4.79
N THR A 104 28.03 7.74 4.65
CA THR A 104 27.07 8.61 3.97
C THR A 104 26.97 8.27 2.47
N LEU A 105 28.09 7.94 1.82
CA LEU A 105 28.10 7.48 0.42
C LEU A 105 27.35 6.16 0.24
N SER A 106 27.59 5.15 1.10
CA SER A 106 26.86 3.88 1.02
C SER A 106 25.36 4.07 1.24
N TYR A 107 24.98 4.95 2.18
CA TYR A 107 23.59 5.34 2.40
C TYR A 107 22.94 5.94 1.15
N ILE A 108 23.61 6.88 0.48
CA ILE A 108 23.10 7.52 -0.75
C ILE A 108 22.86 6.47 -1.83
N VAL A 109 23.80 5.54 -2.03
CA VAL A 109 23.69 4.49 -3.05
C VAL A 109 22.48 3.59 -2.76
N VAL A 110 22.38 3.05 -1.54
CA VAL A 110 21.25 2.17 -1.15
C VAL A 110 19.91 2.89 -1.30
N LYS A 111 19.83 4.16 -0.87
CA LYS A 111 18.61 4.95 -0.96
C LYS A 111 18.22 5.27 -2.41
N THR A 112 19.19 5.51 -3.28
CA THR A 112 18.96 5.73 -4.71
C THR A 112 18.39 4.46 -5.37
N ILE A 113 18.93 3.29 -5.04
CA ILE A 113 18.41 2.00 -5.53
C ILE A 113 16.95 1.81 -5.11
N LEU A 114 16.61 2.15 -3.85
CA LEU A 114 15.22 2.07 -3.37
C LEU A 114 14.28 3.01 -4.12
N ILE A 115 14.69 4.26 -4.38
CA ILE A 115 13.89 5.21 -5.17
C ILE A 115 13.60 4.65 -6.57
N VAL A 116 14.61 4.09 -7.23
CA VAL A 116 14.42 3.47 -8.57
C VAL A 116 13.46 2.28 -8.50
N ALA A 117 13.58 1.45 -7.46
CA ALA A 117 12.65 0.34 -7.23
C ALA A 117 11.20 0.81 -6.99
N GLU A 118 11.00 1.86 -6.17
CA GLU A 118 9.68 2.47 -5.92
C GLU A 118 9.03 2.98 -7.21
N ILE A 119 9.80 3.67 -8.04
CA ILE A 119 9.32 4.16 -9.34
C ILE A 119 8.94 2.98 -10.24
N GLY A 120 9.75 1.90 -10.25
CA GLY A 120 9.43 0.67 -10.99
C GLY A 120 8.10 0.04 -10.56
N VAL A 121 7.86 -0.06 -9.25
CA VAL A 121 6.58 -0.57 -8.71
C VAL A 121 5.42 0.36 -9.06
N ALA A 122 5.60 1.68 -8.97
CA ALA A 122 4.58 2.65 -9.34
C ALA A 122 4.16 2.53 -10.82
N VAL A 123 5.14 2.43 -11.72
CA VAL A 123 4.90 2.23 -13.16
C VAL A 123 4.22 0.88 -13.41
N PHE A 124 4.64 -0.19 -12.73
CA PHE A 124 3.99 -1.49 -12.83
C PHE A 124 2.51 -1.42 -12.43
N LEU A 125 2.20 -0.82 -11.26
CA LEU A 125 0.81 -0.68 -10.82
C LEU A 125 -0.03 0.16 -11.79
N PHE A 126 0.55 1.19 -12.39
CA PHE A 126 -0.14 2.02 -13.38
C PHE A 126 -0.50 1.22 -14.65
N ILE A 127 0.45 0.45 -15.19
CA ILE A 127 0.23 -0.37 -16.40
C ILE A 127 -0.81 -1.47 -16.15
N PHE A 128 -0.76 -2.11 -14.98
CA PHE A 128 -1.64 -3.23 -14.65
C PHE A 128 -2.98 -2.83 -14.02
N LYS A 129 -3.25 -1.54 -13.83
CA LYS A 129 -4.49 -1.00 -13.25
C LYS A 129 -5.74 -1.60 -13.90
N SER A 130 -5.78 -1.68 -15.23
CA SER A 130 -6.93 -2.23 -15.97
C SER A 130 -7.15 -3.72 -15.69
N LYS A 131 -6.07 -4.51 -15.58
CA LYS A 131 -6.18 -5.93 -15.24
C LYS A 131 -6.71 -6.13 -13.82
N ILE A 132 -6.27 -5.29 -12.89
CA ILE A 132 -6.78 -5.30 -11.50
C ILE A 132 -8.27 -4.94 -11.48
N LYS A 133 -8.70 -3.95 -12.28
CA LYS A 133 -10.11 -3.60 -12.44
C LYS A 133 -10.95 -4.79 -12.88
N HIS A 134 -10.54 -5.46 -13.96
CA HIS A 134 -11.26 -6.63 -14.46
C HIS A 134 -11.33 -7.75 -13.43
N LEU A 135 -10.23 -8.06 -12.74
CA LEU A 135 -10.21 -9.08 -11.69
C LEU A 135 -11.21 -8.80 -10.55
N ILE A 136 -11.30 -7.54 -10.11
CA ILE A 136 -12.24 -7.11 -9.07
C ILE A 136 -13.69 -7.20 -9.57
N GLN A 137 -13.95 -6.70 -10.78
CA GLN A 137 -15.29 -6.76 -11.37
C GLN A 137 -15.75 -8.20 -11.59
N ASP A 138 -14.87 -9.07 -12.09
CA ASP A 138 -15.18 -10.49 -12.28
C ASP A 138 -15.46 -11.18 -10.93
N TYR A 139 -14.66 -10.90 -9.90
CA TYR A 139 -14.92 -11.43 -8.56
C TYR A 139 -16.33 -11.08 -8.05
N VAL A 140 -16.76 -9.82 -8.23
CA VAL A 140 -18.10 -9.39 -7.84
C VAL A 140 -19.16 -10.13 -8.66
N LYS A 141 -19.01 -10.22 -9.99
CA LYS A 141 -19.93 -10.96 -10.86
C LYS A 141 -20.09 -12.42 -10.44
N TRP A 142 -18.97 -13.11 -10.15
CA TRP A 142 -19.00 -14.49 -9.67
C TRP A 142 -19.67 -14.63 -8.30
N ALA A 143 -19.48 -13.66 -7.40
CA ALA A 143 -20.16 -13.67 -6.10
C ALA A 143 -21.68 -13.60 -6.26
N PHE A 144 -22.19 -12.73 -7.14
CA PHE A 144 -23.62 -12.60 -7.43
C PHE A 144 -24.19 -13.78 -8.22
N ALA A 145 -23.48 -14.28 -9.24
CA ALA A 145 -23.91 -15.41 -10.05
C ALA A 145 -24.10 -16.70 -9.24
N PHE A 146 -23.29 -16.90 -8.21
CA PHE A 146 -23.38 -18.08 -7.33
C PHE A 146 -24.13 -17.81 -6.02
N SER A 147 -24.73 -16.63 -5.85
CA SER A 147 -25.51 -16.22 -4.67
C SER A 147 -24.82 -16.58 -3.35
N THR A 148 -23.52 -16.34 -3.25
CA THR A 148 -22.73 -16.74 -2.08
C THR A 148 -22.97 -15.81 -0.89
N THR A 149 -22.55 -16.24 0.30
CA THR A 149 -22.57 -15.41 1.52
C THR A 149 -21.82 -14.08 1.35
N ASP A 150 -20.88 -14.03 0.40
CA ASP A 150 -20.07 -12.86 0.07
C ASP A 150 -20.96 -11.71 -0.48
N THR A 151 -22.09 -12.03 -1.13
CA THR A 151 -23.03 -11.04 -1.69
C THR A 151 -23.59 -10.13 -0.60
N LYS A 152 -24.02 -10.69 0.54
CA LYS A 152 -24.54 -9.92 1.68
C LYS A 152 -23.48 -8.97 2.23
N SER A 153 -22.25 -9.45 2.40
CA SER A 153 -21.13 -8.62 2.90
C SER A 153 -20.74 -7.52 1.91
N LEU A 154 -20.81 -7.78 0.60
CA LEU A 154 -20.56 -6.76 -0.43
C LEU A 154 -21.65 -5.68 -0.41
N VAL A 155 -22.92 -6.09 -0.38
CA VAL A 155 -24.08 -5.17 -0.35
C VAL A 155 -24.04 -4.31 0.92
N GLU A 156 -23.86 -4.90 2.10
CA GLU A 156 -23.82 -4.15 3.37
C GLU A 156 -22.62 -3.20 3.46
N ARG A 157 -21.45 -3.61 2.96
CA ARG A 157 -20.21 -2.82 3.13
C ARG A 157 -20.04 -1.73 2.08
N PHE A 158 -20.50 -1.95 0.86
CA PHE A 158 -20.37 -1.01 -0.25
C PHE A 158 -21.67 -0.27 -0.57
N ASN A 159 -22.78 -0.62 0.10
CA ASN A 159 -24.10 -0.02 -0.08
C ASN A 159 -24.50 0.02 -1.57
N CYS A 160 -24.40 -1.14 -2.22
CA CYS A 160 -24.58 -1.34 -3.65
C CYS A 160 -25.58 -2.48 -3.91
N CYS A 161 -26.09 -2.60 -5.14
CA CYS A 161 -26.98 -3.72 -5.50
C CYS A 161 -26.73 -4.21 -6.92
N GLY A 162 -26.78 -5.53 -7.11
CA GLY A 162 -26.70 -6.16 -8.44
C GLY A 162 -25.31 -6.12 -9.07
N ASP A 163 -25.21 -6.66 -10.28
CA ASP A 163 -24.04 -6.60 -11.14
C ASP A 163 -24.33 -5.83 -12.44
N ASP A 164 -23.32 -5.61 -13.28
CA ASP A 164 -23.44 -4.89 -14.57
C ASP A 164 -24.39 -5.54 -15.60
N THR A 165 -24.93 -6.73 -15.33
CA THR A 165 -25.79 -7.46 -16.27
C THR A 165 -27.29 -7.34 -15.96
N ASP A 166 -27.70 -6.43 -15.06
CA ASP A 166 -29.09 -6.27 -14.59
C ASP A 166 -29.71 -7.58 -14.06
N ASN A 167 -28.89 -8.60 -13.81
CA ASN A 167 -29.32 -9.85 -13.24
C ASN A 167 -29.55 -9.63 -11.75
N LEU A 168 -30.77 -9.19 -11.49
CA LEU A 168 -31.26 -8.80 -10.20
C LEU A 168 -31.58 -10.06 -9.38
N TYR A 169 -30.52 -10.78 -8.99
CA TYR A 169 -30.65 -12.04 -8.29
C TYR A 169 -31.28 -11.80 -6.91
N ASN A 170 -32.50 -12.32 -6.78
CA ASN A 170 -33.32 -12.51 -5.58
C ASN A 170 -33.06 -11.53 -4.42
N THR A 171 -33.85 -10.45 -4.45
CA THR A 171 -33.82 -9.24 -3.62
C THR A 171 -34.17 -9.47 -2.15
N THR A 172 -33.40 -10.25 -1.41
CA THR A 172 -33.53 -10.28 0.07
C THR A 172 -32.68 -9.20 0.75
N TYR A 173 -31.62 -8.72 0.09
CA TYR A 173 -30.65 -7.78 0.67
C TYR A 173 -30.63 -6.39 0.03
N CYS A 174 -31.33 -6.20 -1.08
CA CYS A 174 -31.48 -4.89 -1.72
C CYS A 174 -32.86 -4.31 -1.44
N SER A 175 -32.93 -3.23 -0.68
CA SER A 175 -34.17 -2.51 -0.46
C SER A 175 -34.57 -1.74 -1.72
N LYS A 176 -35.76 -2.02 -2.27
CA LYS A 176 -36.34 -1.18 -3.34
C LYS A 176 -36.91 0.10 -2.72
N VAL A 177 -36.56 1.26 -3.27
CA VAL A 177 -37.27 2.53 -3.02
C VAL A 177 -38.15 2.81 -4.24
N GLY A 178 -39.40 2.34 -4.22
CA GLY A 178 -40.31 2.43 -5.36
C GLY A 178 -39.96 1.44 -6.50
N ASN A 179 -40.05 1.90 -7.76
CA ASN A 179 -39.83 1.07 -8.96
C ASN A 179 -38.39 1.15 -9.53
N SER A 180 -37.49 1.90 -8.87
CA SER A 180 -36.12 2.11 -9.33
C SER A 180 -35.13 1.64 -8.27
N TYR A 181 -34.06 0.96 -8.70
CA TYR A 181 -32.90 0.70 -7.85
C TYR A 181 -32.14 2.01 -7.69
N GLN A 182 -32.15 2.59 -6.49
CA GLN A 182 -31.42 3.82 -6.18
C GLN A 182 -29.93 3.57 -5.86
N PHE A 183 -29.46 2.33 -6.09
CA PHE A 183 -28.13 1.88 -5.72
C PHE A 183 -27.28 1.70 -6.97
N GLU A 184 -26.02 2.09 -6.88
CA GLU A 184 -25.00 1.85 -7.89
C GLU A 184 -24.66 0.35 -7.98
N ASN A 185 -24.25 -0.10 -9.16
CA ASN A 185 -23.82 -1.49 -9.39
C ASN A 185 -22.67 -1.86 -8.46
N CYS A 186 -22.70 -3.06 -7.87
CA CYS A 186 -21.64 -3.46 -6.94
C CYS A 186 -20.26 -3.60 -7.60
N THR A 187 -20.21 -3.91 -8.89
CA THR A 187 -18.98 -3.95 -9.69
C THR A 187 -18.27 -2.60 -9.69
N ASP A 188 -19.03 -1.53 -9.92
CA ASP A 188 -18.51 -0.16 -9.97
C ASP A 188 -18.30 0.43 -8.58
N ALA A 189 -19.21 0.20 -7.63
CA ALA A 189 -19.06 0.68 -6.26
C ALA A 189 -17.80 0.13 -5.57
N VAL A 190 -17.53 -1.19 -5.72
CA VAL A 190 -16.31 -1.82 -5.19
C VAL A 190 -15.07 -1.25 -5.88
N TRP A 191 -15.11 -1.09 -7.20
CA TRP A 191 -14.00 -0.51 -7.96
C TRP A 191 -13.71 0.93 -7.55
N GLN A 192 -14.74 1.77 -7.38
CA GLN A 192 -14.57 3.17 -6.98
C GLN A 192 -13.93 3.29 -5.59
N ARG A 193 -14.33 2.44 -4.63
CA ARG A 193 -13.68 2.41 -3.31
C ARG A 193 -12.22 1.97 -3.40
N PHE A 194 -11.94 0.98 -4.23
CA PHE A 194 -10.56 0.53 -4.46
C PHE A 194 -9.71 1.61 -5.14
N GLU A 195 -10.25 2.30 -6.16
CA GLU A 195 -9.60 3.40 -6.86
C GLU A 195 -9.33 4.60 -5.93
N PHE A 196 -10.25 4.91 -5.01
CA PHE A 196 -10.05 5.91 -3.97
C PHE A 196 -8.86 5.55 -3.06
N VAL A 197 -8.79 4.31 -2.59
CA VAL A 197 -7.66 3.82 -1.76
C VAL A 197 -6.35 3.85 -2.54
N LEU A 198 -6.33 3.42 -3.80
CA LEU A 198 -5.16 3.51 -4.67
C LEU A 198 -4.70 4.94 -4.88
N THR A 199 -5.63 5.89 -4.99
CA THR A 199 -5.31 7.32 -5.15
C THR A 199 -4.63 7.87 -3.90
N ILE A 200 -5.14 7.56 -2.71
CA ILE A 200 -4.50 7.95 -1.44
C ILE A 200 -3.11 7.31 -1.30
N ALA A 201 -2.98 6.02 -1.64
CA ALA A 201 -1.71 5.32 -1.62
C ALA A 201 -0.70 5.95 -2.58
N GLY A 202 -1.14 6.33 -3.78
CA GLY A 202 -0.32 7.04 -4.77
C GLY A 202 0.16 8.41 -4.28
N LEU A 203 -0.71 9.21 -3.67
CA LEU A 203 -0.33 10.50 -3.07
C LEU A 203 0.68 10.31 -1.94
N THR A 204 0.49 9.28 -1.12
CA THR A 204 1.41 8.93 -0.04
C THR A 204 2.78 8.53 -0.59
N LEU A 205 2.82 7.72 -1.66
CA LEU A 205 4.06 7.33 -2.34
C LEU A 205 4.83 8.53 -2.89
N ILE A 206 4.13 9.51 -3.50
CA ILE A 206 4.75 10.76 -3.96
C ILE A 206 5.40 11.50 -2.78
N GLY A 207 4.69 11.61 -1.65
CA GLY A 207 5.25 12.22 -0.43
C GLY A 207 6.51 11.52 0.07
N VAL A 208 6.50 10.18 0.08
CA VAL A 208 7.68 9.36 0.44
C VAL A 208 8.85 9.63 -0.50
N LEU A 209 8.62 9.61 -1.83
CA LEU A 209 9.65 9.89 -2.83
C LEU A 209 10.28 11.28 -2.66
N LEU A 210 9.47 12.30 -2.34
CA LEU A 210 9.97 13.66 -2.07
C LEU A 210 10.88 13.69 -0.83
N VAL A 211 10.46 13.07 0.27
CA VAL A 211 11.28 12.98 1.49
C VAL A 211 12.57 12.19 1.24
N GLN A 212 12.50 11.11 0.46
CA GLN A 212 13.67 10.32 0.10
C GLN A 212 14.64 11.11 -0.78
N GLY A 213 14.14 11.81 -1.80
CA GLY A 213 14.93 12.68 -2.69
C GLY A 213 15.61 13.81 -1.92
N LEU A 214 14.90 14.50 -1.03
CA LEU A 214 15.48 15.52 -0.15
C LEU A 214 16.60 14.95 0.73
N ALA A 215 16.40 13.77 1.30
CA ALA A 215 17.43 13.14 2.13
C ALA A 215 18.67 12.73 1.32
N VAL A 216 18.52 12.32 0.06
CA VAL A 216 19.65 12.06 -0.86
C VAL A 216 20.40 13.35 -1.15
N VAL A 217 19.70 14.44 -1.50
CA VAL A 217 20.31 15.76 -1.75
C VAL A 217 21.09 16.26 -0.53
N VAL A 218 20.50 16.17 0.67
CA VAL A 218 21.19 16.53 1.93
C VAL A 218 22.40 15.62 2.15
N GLY A 219 22.29 14.32 1.87
CA GLY A 219 23.42 13.38 1.92
C GLY A 219 24.58 13.79 1.02
N PHE A 220 24.30 14.22 -0.22
CA PHE A 220 25.32 14.75 -1.13
C PHE A 220 25.98 16.02 -0.58
N ILE A 221 25.20 16.97 -0.07
CA ILE A 221 25.73 18.20 0.55
C ILE A 221 26.67 17.87 1.72
N VAL A 222 26.25 16.92 2.58
CA VAL A 222 27.08 16.44 3.68
C VAL A 222 28.38 15.84 3.17
N THR A 223 28.33 15.02 2.12
CA THR A 223 29.49 14.37 1.51
C THR A 223 30.47 15.39 0.91
N CYS A 224 29.99 16.35 0.12
CA CYS A 224 30.81 17.41 -0.48
C CYS A 224 31.45 18.33 0.58
N THR A 225 30.77 18.51 1.73
CA THR A 225 31.33 19.29 2.84
C THR A 225 32.57 18.61 3.45
N PHE A 226 32.67 17.27 3.40
CA PHE A 226 33.90 16.58 3.84
C PHE A 226 35.08 16.84 2.93
N GLU A 227 34.86 16.89 1.62
CA GLU A 227 35.93 17.04 0.64
C GLU A 227 36.61 18.41 0.73
N LYS A 228 35.83 19.48 0.99
CA LYS A 228 36.37 20.83 1.22
C LYS A 228 37.13 21.02 2.54
N LEU A 229 37.13 20.03 3.43
CA LEU A 229 37.82 20.08 4.73
C LEU A 229 39.16 19.33 4.74
N ARG A 230 39.45 18.54 3.71
CA ARG A 230 40.74 17.86 3.51
C ARG A 230 41.61 18.72 2.61
#